data_AF-A0A9E3KZ18-F1
#
_entry.id   AF-A0A9E3KZ18-F1
#
_cell.length_a   1.000
_cell.length_b   1.000
_cell.length_c   1.000
_cell.angle_alpha   90.00
_cell.angle_beta   90.00
_cell.angle_gamma   90.00
#
_symmetry.space_group_name_H-M   'P 1'
#
loop_
_entity.id
_entity.type
_entity.pdbx_description
1 polymer ?
#
loop_
_entity_poly.entity_id
_entity_poly.type
_entity_poly.pdbx_seq_one_letter_code
_entity_poly.pdbx_strand_id
1 'polypeptide(L)'
;MCYAEEPVVVDDGTMCRVPTPTPGPNGLWTSKQPSAAHGPARVEHFREAGGILITAGMREKVANLADEYFKLTGNGLTVTSGYRPPDRQARAMYDKIVREGETKVKNLYRSQTLIDEILKAYRAHKDNPTVAVAEIQKTIEAQVERGSYISNHLRSNAIDVRKATTNLGSLKTAVSKVGGRVVVEGDHYHVELH
;
A
#
# COMPACT_ATOMS: atom_id res chain seq x y z
N MET A 1 12.97 -25.11 17.25
CA MET A 1 11.74 -25.43 18.01
C MET A 1 11.61 -24.36 19.09
N CYS A 2 10.60 -23.48 19.14
CA CYS A 2 9.37 -23.29 18.37
C CYS A 2 9.25 -21.79 18.01
N TYR A 3 8.86 -21.48 16.78
CA TYR A 3 8.49 -20.12 16.35
C TYR A 3 6.99 -20.15 16.05
N ALA A 4 6.19 -19.42 16.81
CA ALA A 4 4.77 -19.22 16.52
C ALA A 4 4.39 -17.79 16.91
N GLU A 5 3.95 -17.00 15.93
CA GLU A 5 3.40 -15.65 16.11
C GLU A 5 1.88 -15.68 16.38
N GLU A 6 1.32 -16.82 16.78
CA GLU A 6 -0.08 -16.96 17.22
C GLU A 6 -0.17 -17.94 18.41
N PRO A 7 -1.11 -17.75 19.35
CA PRO A 7 -1.20 -18.59 20.54
C PRO A 7 -1.75 -19.98 20.18
N VAL A 8 -0.89 -21.00 20.29
CA VAL A 8 -1.29 -22.41 20.24
C VAL A 8 -1.34 -22.95 21.66
N VAL A 9 -2.47 -23.53 22.06
CA VAL A 9 -2.60 -24.27 23.32
C VAL A 9 -1.85 -25.60 23.14
N VAL A 10 -0.80 -25.82 23.95
CA VAL A 10 -0.13 -27.12 24.08
C VAL A 10 -0.57 -27.79 25.37
N ASP A 11 -0.96 -29.05 25.21
CA ASP A 11 -1.57 -29.95 26.18
C ASP A 11 -0.49 -30.56 27.12
N ASP A 12 0.00 -29.78 28.09
CA ASP A 12 0.70 -30.34 29.28
C ASP A 12 0.72 -29.43 30.53
N GLY A 13 0.03 -28.28 30.55
CA GLY A 13 -0.11 -27.47 31.75
C GLY A 13 1.09 -26.60 32.15
N THR A 14 2.12 -26.46 31.30
CA THR A 14 3.24 -25.55 31.57
C THR A 14 3.03 -24.17 30.90
N MET A 15 2.61 -23.17 31.67
CA MET A 15 2.46 -21.78 31.19
C MET A 15 3.83 -21.08 31.07
N CYS A 16 4.21 -20.66 29.86
CA CYS A 16 5.29 -19.70 29.65
C CYS A 16 4.87 -18.32 30.21
N ARG A 17 5.48 -17.88 31.31
CA ARG A 17 5.27 -16.53 31.86
C ARG A 17 5.87 -15.49 30.92
N VAL A 18 5.03 -14.65 30.32
CA VAL A 18 5.46 -13.37 29.73
C VAL A 18 5.81 -12.39 30.85
N PRO A 19 6.96 -11.68 30.79
CA PRO A 19 7.28 -10.66 31.78
C PRO A 19 6.34 -9.46 31.64
N THR A 20 5.72 -9.05 32.74
CA THR A 20 4.96 -7.80 32.81
C THR A 20 5.90 -6.60 32.71
N PRO A 21 5.61 -5.60 31.85
CA PRO A 21 6.42 -4.40 31.78
C PRO A 21 6.14 -3.49 32.98
N THR A 22 7.19 -3.10 33.70
CA THR A 22 7.17 -2.02 34.70
C THR A 22 7.36 -0.66 34.01
N PRO A 23 6.63 0.40 34.41
CA PRO A 23 6.80 1.73 33.84
C PRO A 23 8.09 2.39 34.33
N GLY A 24 8.85 2.99 33.41
CA GLY A 24 10.01 3.83 33.72
C GLY A 24 9.62 5.23 34.20
N PRO A 25 10.52 5.96 34.89
CA PRO A 25 10.17 7.10 35.75
C PRO A 25 9.66 8.37 35.05
N ASN A 26 9.65 8.46 33.70
CA ASN A 26 9.32 9.70 32.99
C ASN A 26 8.30 9.57 31.84
N GLY A 27 7.55 8.47 31.72
CA GLY A 27 6.40 8.40 30.79
C GLY A 27 6.65 8.60 29.29
N LEU A 28 7.91 8.65 28.84
CA LEU A 28 8.28 8.79 27.43
C LEU A 28 8.49 7.42 26.77
N TRP A 29 7.66 7.11 25.78
CA TRP A 29 7.83 5.97 24.89
C TRP A 29 8.96 6.27 23.90
N THR A 30 10.20 5.89 24.24
CA THR A 30 11.27 5.79 23.25
C THR A 30 11.36 4.34 22.80
N SER A 31 10.84 4.02 21.61
CA SER A 31 11.03 2.72 20.97
C SER A 31 12.50 2.56 20.58
N LYS A 32 13.33 2.10 21.51
CA LYS A 32 14.66 1.58 21.21
C LYS A 32 14.47 0.17 20.63
N GLN A 33 14.22 0.08 19.33
CA GLN A 33 14.28 -1.20 18.62
C GLN A 33 15.69 -1.79 18.80
N PRO A 34 15.82 -3.09 19.11
CA PRO A 34 17.12 -3.75 19.08
C PRO A 34 17.60 -3.83 17.63
N SER A 35 18.76 -3.23 17.38
CA SER A 35 19.48 -3.30 16.11
C SER A 35 19.97 -4.73 15.89
N ALA A 36 19.27 -5.49 15.04
CA ALA A 36 19.84 -6.65 14.40
C ALA A 36 20.85 -6.18 13.35
N ALA A 37 22.04 -6.78 13.35
CA ALA A 37 23.18 -6.45 12.51
C ALA A 37 22.79 -6.23 11.04
N HIS A 38 22.80 -4.97 10.60
CA HIS A 38 22.68 -4.60 9.20
C HIS A 38 24.09 -4.57 8.60
N GLY A 39 24.29 -5.28 7.49
CA GLY A 39 25.36 -4.94 6.54
C GLY A 39 25.25 -3.49 6.08
N PRO A 40 26.18 -2.98 5.24
CA PRO A 40 26.12 -1.58 4.81
C PRO A 40 24.74 -1.27 4.22
N ALA A 41 24.15 -0.17 4.70
CA ALA A 41 22.84 0.28 4.25
C ALA A 41 22.84 0.38 2.72
N ARG A 42 21.92 -0.34 2.08
CA ARG A 42 21.74 -0.35 0.63
C ARG A 42 21.48 1.09 0.17
N VAL A 43 22.20 1.57 -0.84
CA VAL A 43 21.89 2.86 -1.46
C VAL A 43 20.54 2.72 -2.13
N GLU A 44 19.53 3.43 -1.63
CA GLU A 44 18.20 3.44 -2.23
C GLU A 44 18.20 4.36 -3.46
N HIS A 45 17.86 3.82 -4.63
CA HIS A 45 17.72 4.59 -5.87
C HIS A 45 16.30 5.15 -6.07
N PHE A 46 15.56 5.35 -4.98
CA PHE A 46 14.25 6.00 -5.02
C PHE A 46 14.12 6.98 -3.87
N ARG A 47 13.17 7.91 -4.01
CA ARG A 47 12.73 8.80 -2.95
C ARG A 47 11.21 8.79 -2.83
N GLU A 48 10.77 9.11 -1.64
CA GLU A 48 9.37 9.14 -1.25
C GLU A 48 8.87 10.58 -1.26
N ALA A 49 7.70 10.81 -1.85
CA ALA A 49 6.98 12.05 -1.62
C ALA A 49 6.50 12.11 -0.16
N GLY A 50 6.36 13.31 0.39
CA GLY A 50 5.90 13.48 1.77
C GLY A 50 4.54 12.83 2.03
N GLY A 51 4.41 12.13 3.16
CA GLY A 51 3.14 11.58 3.63
C GLY A 51 2.72 10.25 3.02
N ILE A 52 3.56 9.59 2.22
CA ILE A 52 3.27 8.24 1.72
C ILE A 52 3.48 7.18 2.81
N LEU A 53 2.79 6.05 2.67
CA LEU A 53 2.98 4.87 3.52
C LEU A 53 3.64 3.78 2.68
N ILE A 54 4.77 3.26 3.16
CA ILE A 54 5.46 2.12 2.55
C ILE A 54 5.70 1.10 3.66
N THR A 55 5.17 -0.11 3.49
CA THR A 55 5.43 -1.23 4.41
C THR A 55 6.83 -1.79 4.19
N ALA A 56 7.41 -2.48 5.17
CA ALA A 56 8.76 -3.06 5.04
C ALA A 56 8.89 -3.97 3.80
N GLY A 57 7.90 -4.85 3.57
CA GLY A 57 7.87 -5.71 2.39
C GLY A 57 7.72 -4.94 1.07
N MET A 58 6.95 -3.85 1.05
CA MET A 58 6.87 -2.99 -0.13
C MET A 58 8.21 -2.29 -0.39
N ARG A 59 8.88 -1.79 0.66
CA ARG A 59 10.15 -1.08 0.53
C ARG A 59 11.18 -1.91 -0.22
N GLU A 60 11.29 -3.20 0.11
CA GLU A 60 12.20 -4.11 -0.57
C GLU A 60 11.85 -4.26 -2.06
N LYS A 61 10.57 -4.47 -2.39
CA LYS A 61 10.11 -4.54 -3.79
C LYS A 61 10.42 -3.26 -4.56
N VAL A 62 10.20 -2.10 -3.94
CA VAL A 62 10.47 -0.78 -4.53
C VAL A 62 11.97 -0.57 -4.71
N ALA A 63 12.80 -0.96 -3.76
CA ALA A 63 14.26 -0.86 -3.86
C ALA A 63 14.79 -1.71 -5.03
N ASN A 64 14.29 -2.94 -5.19
CA ASN A 64 14.66 -3.80 -6.31
C ASN A 64 14.25 -3.21 -7.67
N LEU A 65 13.04 -2.65 -7.75
CA LEU A 65 12.59 -1.94 -8.95
C LEU A 65 13.47 -0.71 -9.24
N ALA A 66 13.76 0.09 -8.23
CA ALA A 66 14.51 1.33 -8.36
C ALA A 66 15.94 1.08 -8.84
N ASP A 67 16.57 0.00 -8.38
CA ASP A 67 17.87 -0.45 -8.88
C ASP A 67 17.85 -0.82 -10.35
N GLU A 68 16.86 -1.61 -10.78
CA GLU A 68 16.75 -1.99 -12.18
C GLU A 68 16.51 -0.77 -13.07
N TYR A 69 15.72 0.20 -12.59
CA TYR A 69 15.52 1.46 -13.30
C TYR A 69 16.78 2.33 -13.33
N PHE A 70 17.53 2.38 -12.22
CA PHE A 70 18.77 3.14 -12.12
C PHE A 70 19.85 2.57 -13.06
N LYS A 71 20.01 1.25 -13.12
CA LYS A 71 20.93 0.58 -14.07
C LYS A 71 20.65 0.97 -15.52
N LEU A 72 19.39 1.22 -15.89
CA LEU A 72 18.98 1.57 -17.24
C LEU A 72 19.11 3.06 -17.57
N THR A 73 19.07 3.94 -16.56
CA THR A 73 18.86 5.38 -16.80
C THR A 73 19.83 6.31 -16.07
N GLY A 74 20.57 5.81 -15.07
CA GLY A 74 21.34 6.63 -14.13
C GLY A 74 20.49 7.54 -13.23
N ASN A 75 19.17 7.42 -13.26
CA ASN A 75 18.25 8.28 -12.51
C ASN A 75 17.44 7.46 -11.49
N GLY A 76 17.12 8.07 -10.35
CA GLY A 76 16.27 7.46 -9.33
C GLY A 76 14.77 7.66 -9.57
N LEU A 77 13.94 6.84 -8.91
CA LEU A 77 12.49 6.95 -8.96
C LEU A 77 11.94 7.93 -7.91
N THR A 78 10.83 8.60 -8.22
CA THR A 78 10.06 9.37 -7.23
C THR A 78 8.72 8.69 -7.01
N VAL A 79 8.55 8.06 -5.85
CA VAL A 79 7.32 7.37 -5.44
C VAL A 79 6.37 8.37 -4.80
N THR A 80 5.16 8.48 -5.34
CA THR A 80 4.14 9.45 -4.92
C THR A 80 2.97 8.81 -4.16
N SER A 81 2.84 7.48 -4.22
CA SER A 81 1.90 6.69 -3.43
C SER A 81 2.44 5.28 -3.24
N GLY A 82 2.14 4.64 -2.12
CA GLY A 82 2.52 3.27 -1.79
C GLY A 82 1.34 2.49 -1.23
N TYR A 83 1.49 1.90 -0.05
CA TYR A 83 0.36 1.30 0.67
C TYR A 83 -0.73 2.36 0.90
N ARG A 84 -1.98 2.00 0.59
CA ARG A 84 -3.13 2.88 0.77
C ARG A 84 -4.16 2.18 1.65
N PRO A 85 -4.26 2.52 2.94
CA PRO A 85 -5.28 1.97 3.83
C PRO A 85 -6.70 2.33 3.38
N PRO A 86 -7.74 1.65 3.91
CA PRO A 86 -9.12 1.83 3.47
C PRO A 86 -9.62 3.28 3.44
N ASP A 87 -9.28 4.09 4.45
CA ASP A 87 -9.63 5.52 4.54
C ASP A 87 -9.08 6.32 3.35
N ARG A 88 -7.78 6.16 3.05
CA ARG A 88 -7.13 6.85 1.94
C ARG A 88 -7.64 6.34 0.59
N GLN A 89 -7.89 5.03 0.47
CA GLN A 89 -8.43 4.44 -0.75
C GLN A 89 -9.86 4.90 -1.00
N ALA A 90 -10.68 5.05 0.04
CA ALA A 90 -12.03 5.58 -0.05
C ALA A 90 -12.04 7.02 -0.60
N ARG A 91 -11.16 7.88 -0.08
CA ARG A 91 -11.00 9.24 -0.60
C ARG A 91 -10.58 9.25 -2.06
N ALA A 92 -9.58 8.44 -2.43
CA ALA A 92 -9.12 8.34 -3.81
C ALA A 92 -10.23 7.83 -4.77
N MET A 93 -11.05 6.89 -4.32
CA MET A 93 -12.22 6.40 -5.06
C MET A 93 -13.27 7.48 -5.24
N TYR A 94 -13.64 8.17 -4.17
CA TYR A 94 -14.58 9.29 -4.22
C TYR A 94 -14.13 10.37 -5.20
N ASP A 95 -12.87 10.84 -5.07
CA ASP A 95 -12.33 11.88 -5.94
C ASP A 95 -12.28 11.42 -7.41
N LYS A 96 -11.97 10.15 -7.67
CA LYS A 96 -12.00 9.57 -9.02
C LYS A 96 -13.43 9.53 -9.59
N ILE A 97 -14.42 9.12 -8.80
CA ILE A 97 -15.83 9.09 -9.21
C ILE A 97 -16.34 10.50 -9.53
N VAL A 98 -16.06 11.49 -8.66
CA VAL A 98 -16.48 12.88 -8.87
C VAL A 98 -15.84 13.46 -10.13
N ARG A 99 -14.55 13.21 -10.35
CA ARG A 99 -13.81 13.78 -11.49
C ARG A 99 -14.17 13.11 -12.82
N GLU A 100 -14.39 11.80 -12.82
CA GLU A 100 -14.44 11.00 -14.04
C GLU A 100 -15.82 10.42 -14.36
N GLY A 101 -16.74 10.42 -13.39
CA GLY A 101 -18.09 9.87 -13.50
C GLY A 101 -18.15 8.35 -13.23
N GLU A 102 -19.29 7.89 -12.71
CA GLU A 102 -19.51 6.50 -12.28
C GLU A 102 -19.26 5.49 -13.41
N THR A 103 -19.80 5.74 -14.61
CA THR A 103 -19.65 4.82 -15.76
C THR A 103 -18.20 4.61 -16.14
N LYS A 104 -17.41 5.69 -16.20
CA LYS A 104 -15.99 5.60 -16.53
C LYS A 104 -15.23 4.85 -15.45
N VAL A 105 -15.47 5.16 -14.18
CA VAL A 105 -14.85 4.46 -13.06
C VAL A 105 -15.20 2.97 -13.05
N LYS A 106 -16.47 2.61 -13.25
CA LYS A 106 -16.93 1.22 -13.32
C LYS A 106 -16.15 0.40 -14.35
N ASN A 107 -15.88 1.00 -15.52
CA ASN A 107 -15.17 0.34 -16.62
C ASN A 107 -13.66 0.17 -16.37
N LEU A 108 -13.07 0.84 -15.38
CA LEU A 108 -11.65 0.68 -15.03
C LEU A 108 -11.39 -0.56 -14.18
N TYR A 109 -12.40 -1.05 -13.45
CA TYR A 109 -12.21 -2.11 -12.47
C TYR A 109 -12.58 -3.48 -13.03
N ARG A 110 -11.68 -4.46 -12.85
CA ARG A 110 -11.91 -5.85 -13.27
C ARG A 110 -13.05 -6.50 -12.48
N SER A 111 -13.11 -6.25 -11.18
CA SER A 111 -14.17 -6.82 -10.32
C SER A 111 -15.39 -5.93 -10.32
N GLN A 112 -16.38 -6.28 -11.13
CA GLN A 112 -17.64 -5.55 -11.23
C GLN A 112 -18.43 -5.58 -9.92
N THR A 113 -18.39 -6.70 -9.19
CA THR A 113 -19.04 -6.82 -7.87
C THR A 113 -18.48 -5.82 -6.86
N LEU A 114 -17.15 -5.74 -6.73
CA LEU A 114 -16.52 -4.86 -5.72
C LEU A 114 -16.73 -3.38 -6.05
N ILE A 115 -16.68 -3.00 -7.33
CA ILE A 115 -16.94 -1.62 -7.72
C ILE A 115 -18.41 -1.25 -7.58
N ASP A 116 -19.33 -2.18 -7.84
CA ASP A 116 -20.77 -1.91 -7.70
C ASP A 116 -21.19 -1.67 -6.24
N GLU A 117 -20.57 -2.36 -5.28
CA GLU A 117 -20.73 -2.07 -3.85
C GLU A 117 -20.29 -0.65 -3.49
N ILE A 118 -19.11 -0.23 -3.98
CA ILE A 118 -18.58 1.12 -3.74
C ILE A 118 -19.46 2.17 -4.39
N LEU A 119 -19.90 1.96 -5.63
CA LEU A 119 -20.78 2.89 -6.32
C LEU A 119 -22.16 2.96 -5.65
N LYS A 120 -22.64 1.86 -5.05
CA LYS A 120 -23.86 1.87 -4.23
C LYS A 120 -23.69 2.76 -2.99
N ALA A 121 -22.59 2.61 -2.26
CA ALA A 121 -22.27 3.46 -1.11
C ALA A 121 -22.14 4.94 -1.50
N TYR A 122 -21.46 5.23 -2.61
CA TYR A 122 -21.35 6.57 -3.17
C TYR A 122 -22.73 7.17 -3.51
N ARG A 123 -23.55 6.47 -4.30
CA ARG A 123 -24.86 6.98 -4.75
C ARG A 123 -25.81 7.30 -3.59
N ALA A 124 -25.78 6.49 -2.52
CA ALA A 124 -26.62 6.70 -1.34
C ALA A 124 -26.33 8.04 -0.63
N HIS A 125 -25.12 8.58 -0.80
CA HIS A 125 -24.66 9.77 -0.07
C HIS A 125 -23.94 10.80 -0.94
N LYS A 126 -24.14 10.77 -2.26
CA LYS A 126 -23.39 11.59 -3.23
C LYS A 126 -23.45 13.11 -2.96
N ASP A 127 -24.52 13.57 -2.32
CA ASP A 127 -24.73 14.98 -1.99
C ASP A 127 -24.09 15.39 -0.65
N ASN A 128 -23.47 14.43 0.07
CA ASN A 128 -22.69 14.66 1.28
C ASN A 128 -21.31 13.97 1.18
N PRO A 129 -20.26 14.70 0.75
CA PRO A 129 -18.93 14.14 0.52
C PRO A 129 -18.34 13.40 1.72
N THR A 130 -18.53 13.96 2.93
CA THR A 130 -17.99 13.37 4.16
C THR A 130 -18.64 12.02 4.45
N VAL A 131 -19.97 11.92 4.33
CA VAL A 131 -20.69 10.66 4.55
C VAL A 131 -20.40 9.67 3.42
N ALA A 132 -20.35 10.11 2.16
CA ALA A 132 -20.00 9.25 1.03
C ALA A 132 -18.62 8.60 1.21
N VAL A 133 -17.59 9.37 1.59
CA VAL A 133 -16.25 8.82 1.84
C VAL A 133 -16.27 7.82 2.99
N ALA A 134 -16.99 8.10 4.08
CA ALA A 134 -17.10 7.18 5.21
C ALA A 134 -17.80 5.85 4.84
N GLU A 135 -18.86 5.89 4.05
CA GLU A 135 -19.57 4.68 3.60
C GLU A 135 -18.77 3.89 2.56
N ILE A 136 -18.04 4.58 1.68
CA ILE A 136 -17.07 3.93 0.78
C ILE A 136 -15.97 3.25 1.60
N GLN A 137 -15.46 3.91 2.65
CA GLN A 137 -14.46 3.32 3.54
C GLN A 137 -14.96 2.04 4.19
N LYS A 138 -16.14 2.05 4.83
CA LYS A 138 -16.75 0.85 5.42
C LYS A 138 -16.90 -0.28 4.41
N THR A 139 -17.29 0.06 3.18
CA THR A 139 -17.40 -0.91 2.09
C THR A 139 -16.04 -1.54 1.77
N ILE A 140 -14.98 -0.74 1.66
CA ILE A 140 -13.62 -1.22 1.41
C ILE A 140 -13.08 -2.04 2.59
N GLU A 141 -13.34 -1.62 3.83
CA GLU A 141 -12.97 -2.38 5.04
C GLU A 141 -13.60 -3.78 5.03
N ALA A 142 -14.90 -3.85 4.77
CA ALA A 142 -15.60 -5.13 4.64
C ALA A 142 -15.07 -5.97 3.47
N GLN A 143 -14.60 -5.35 2.38
CA GLN A 143 -13.95 -6.04 1.27
C GLN A 143 -12.63 -6.68 1.72
N VAL A 144 -11.79 -5.89 2.39
CA VAL A 144 -10.50 -6.34 2.90
C VAL A 144 -10.67 -7.46 3.92
N GLU A 145 -11.62 -7.34 4.85
CA GLU A 145 -11.91 -8.34 5.88
C GLU A 145 -12.23 -9.72 5.29
N ARG A 146 -12.98 -9.77 4.17
CA ARG A 146 -13.28 -11.01 3.44
C ARG A 146 -12.22 -11.41 2.39
N GLY A 147 -11.03 -10.80 2.44
CA GLY A 147 -9.92 -11.10 1.54
C GLY A 147 -10.12 -10.64 0.09
N SER A 148 -11.06 -9.73 -0.16
CA SER A 148 -11.34 -9.17 -1.48
C SER A 148 -10.80 -7.74 -1.58
N TYR A 149 -10.07 -7.42 -2.66
CA TYR A 149 -9.37 -6.14 -2.76
C TYR A 149 -9.72 -5.44 -4.05
N ILE A 150 -10.33 -4.24 -3.96
CA ILE A 150 -10.63 -3.41 -5.13
C ILE A 150 -9.35 -2.84 -5.78
N SER A 151 -8.28 -2.66 -5.01
CA SER A 151 -7.01 -2.07 -5.46
C SER A 151 -5.80 -2.80 -4.87
N ASN A 152 -4.72 -2.90 -5.66
CA ASN A 152 -3.46 -3.49 -5.20
C ASN A 152 -2.69 -2.61 -4.19
N HIS A 153 -3.00 -1.31 -4.08
CA HIS A 153 -2.45 -0.47 -3.01
C HIS A 153 -2.88 -0.96 -1.62
N LEU A 154 -4.06 -1.55 -1.48
CA LEU A 154 -4.55 -2.13 -0.22
C LEU A 154 -3.74 -3.36 0.20
N ARG A 155 -3.01 -3.99 -0.73
CA ARG A 155 -2.23 -5.22 -0.51
C ARG A 155 -0.73 -4.98 -0.42
N SER A 156 -0.30 -3.73 -0.37
CA SER A 156 1.10 -3.35 -0.50
C SER A 156 1.77 -3.83 -1.81
N ASN A 157 0.99 -4.05 -2.87
CA ASN A 157 1.47 -4.56 -4.16
C ASN A 157 1.36 -3.52 -5.28
N ALA A 158 1.19 -2.24 -4.94
CA ALA A 158 1.22 -1.18 -5.92
C ALA A 158 1.87 0.10 -5.38
N ILE A 159 2.51 0.83 -6.29
CA ILE A 159 3.06 2.16 -6.07
C ILE A 159 2.64 3.08 -7.21
N ASP A 160 2.55 4.38 -6.94
CA ASP A 160 2.45 5.39 -7.98
C ASP A 160 3.80 6.10 -8.12
N VAL A 161 4.27 6.24 -9.35
CA VAL A 161 5.57 6.84 -9.69
C VAL A 161 5.33 8.12 -10.50
N ARG A 162 6.01 9.20 -10.12
CA ARG A 162 5.90 10.50 -10.80
C ARG A 162 6.26 10.40 -12.28
N LYS A 163 5.35 10.80 -13.16
CA LYS A 163 5.55 10.78 -14.61
C LYS A 163 6.60 11.78 -15.10
N ALA A 164 6.60 12.99 -14.52
CA ALA A 164 7.45 14.10 -14.97
C ALA A 164 8.96 13.80 -14.93
N THR A 165 9.40 12.85 -14.11
CA THR A 165 10.83 12.51 -13.93
C THR A 165 11.14 11.07 -14.34
N THR A 166 10.20 10.36 -14.95
CA THR A 166 10.32 8.92 -15.18
C THR A 166 10.12 8.57 -16.65
N ASN A 167 11.07 7.87 -17.25
CA ASN A 167 10.96 7.36 -18.61
C ASN A 167 10.09 6.10 -18.61
N LEU A 168 8.96 6.12 -19.34
CA LEU A 168 8.02 4.98 -19.38
C LEU A 168 8.64 3.71 -19.96
N GLY A 169 9.48 3.81 -20.99
CA GLY A 169 10.11 2.66 -21.63
C GLY A 169 11.03 1.94 -20.65
N SER A 170 11.93 2.68 -20.01
CA SER A 170 12.82 2.15 -18.99
C SER A 170 12.08 1.63 -17.76
N LEU A 171 11.00 2.31 -17.34
CA LEU A 171 10.17 1.84 -16.23
C LEU A 171 9.51 0.49 -16.56
N LYS A 172 8.92 0.33 -17.75
CA LYS A 172 8.34 -0.95 -18.18
C LYS A 172 9.38 -2.06 -18.21
N THR A 173 10.58 -1.79 -18.71
CA THR A 173 11.69 -2.74 -18.71
C THR A 173 12.17 -3.10 -17.30
N ALA A 174 12.24 -2.14 -16.38
CA ALA A 174 12.61 -2.40 -15.00
C ALA A 174 11.54 -3.24 -14.28
N VAL A 175 10.25 -2.89 -14.46
CA VAL A 175 9.11 -3.61 -13.87
C VAL A 175 9.02 -5.05 -14.39
N SER A 176 9.30 -5.30 -15.67
CA SER A 176 9.25 -6.66 -16.21
C SER A 176 10.32 -7.58 -15.60
N LYS A 177 11.48 -7.03 -15.21
CA LYS A 177 12.55 -7.80 -14.55
C LYS A 177 12.25 -8.18 -13.12
N VAL A 178 11.54 -7.32 -12.37
CA VAL A 178 11.19 -7.58 -10.97
C VAL A 178 9.84 -8.27 -10.80
N GLY A 179 9.07 -8.41 -11.88
CA GLY A 179 7.74 -9.01 -11.87
C GLY A 179 6.66 -7.98 -11.52
N GLY A 180 5.86 -7.59 -12.52
CA GLY A 180 4.81 -6.62 -12.34
C GLY A 180 4.27 -6.05 -13.65
N ARG A 181 3.49 -4.97 -13.54
CA ARG A 181 2.99 -4.23 -14.70
C ARG A 181 2.90 -2.73 -14.45
N VAL A 182 2.95 -1.96 -15.53
CA VAL A 182 2.79 -0.49 -15.51
C VAL A 182 1.50 -0.10 -16.21
N VAL A 183 0.69 0.69 -15.52
CA VAL A 183 -0.50 1.36 -16.06
C VAL A 183 -0.24 2.86 -16.08
N VAL A 184 -0.65 3.53 -17.17
CA VAL A 184 -0.49 4.98 -17.31
C VAL A 184 -1.75 5.66 -16.79
N GLU A 185 -1.64 6.40 -15.68
CA GLU A 185 -2.76 7.09 -15.04
C GLU A 185 -2.47 8.60 -14.93
N GLY A 186 -3.04 9.41 -15.83
CA GLY A 186 -2.93 10.88 -15.76
C GLY A 186 -1.50 11.40 -15.63
N ASP A 187 -1.16 11.85 -14.43
CA ASP A 187 0.10 12.49 -14.02
C ASP A 187 1.12 11.55 -13.33
N HIS A 188 0.77 10.28 -13.15
CA HIS A 188 1.64 9.24 -12.59
C HIS A 188 1.60 7.93 -13.39
N TYR A 189 2.53 7.05 -13.07
CA TYR A 189 2.51 5.67 -13.50
C TYR A 189 2.09 4.81 -12.31
N HIS A 190 0.98 4.10 -12.46
CA HIS A 190 0.55 3.11 -11.49
C HIS A 190 1.30 1.81 -11.77
N VAL A 191 2.11 1.37 -10.81
CA VAL A 191 2.97 0.18 -10.95
C VAL A 191 2.49 -0.87 -9.97
N GLU A 192 2.15 -2.03 -10.49
CA GLU A 192 1.85 -3.22 -9.68
C GLU A 192 3.08 -4.12 -9.62
N LEU A 193 3.37 -4.62 -8.43
CA LEU A 193 4.51 -5.48 -8.12
C LEU A 193 3.99 -6.79 -7.53
N HIS A 194 4.45 -7.93 -8.08
CA HIS A 194 4.02 -9.25 -7.62
C HIS A 194 4.86 -9.76 -6.45
#